data_AF-C3YTR1-F1
#
_entry.id   AF-C3YTR1-F1
#
_cell.length_a   1.000
_cell.length_b   1.000
_cell.length_c   1.000
_cell.angle_alpha   90.00
_cell.angle_beta   90.00
_cell.angle_gamma   90.00
#
_symmetry.space_group_name_H-M   'P 1'
#
loop_
_entity.id
_entity.type
_entity.pdbx_description
1 polymer ?
#
loop_
_entity_poly.entity_id
_entity_poly.type
_entity_poly.pdbx_seq_one_letter_code
_entity_poly.pdbx_strand_id
1 'polypeptide(L)'
;MRAVVVREFGGPEVLKVEEVAVPQAQGKQVLIKVSAVGVNPVETYIRSGTHNIKPPLPWTPGCDVAGVVEDVGKEATKFQQVAPFLTSLKTMPIFFRKCHILNLIFAALQVGLAAVQLAKAHGMVVMGTAGSSEGMELVKKNGAAHVFNHREDGYMDKIMVVGSRGRIEIDPRLFMTKECWVIGVGRDTEKELGETVSALYAGFTQGTLNPVVGREYSLEQAPEAHKDIIETKSAMGKVVLTV
;
A
#
# COMPACT_ATOMS: atom_id res chain seq x y z
N MET A 1 -26.45 -5.61 2.39
CA MET A 1 -25.33 -4.77 1.92
C MET A 1 -24.55 -5.59 0.92
N ARG A 2 -24.00 -4.94 -0.09
CA ARG A 2 -23.24 -5.63 -1.13
C ARG A 2 -21.80 -5.81 -0.66
N ALA A 3 -21.25 -7.00 -0.84
CA ALA A 3 -19.86 -7.30 -0.51
C ALA A 3 -19.28 -8.31 -1.52
N VAL A 4 -17.97 -8.22 -1.75
CA VAL A 4 -17.24 -9.30 -2.42
C VAL A 4 -17.05 -10.44 -1.42
N VAL A 5 -17.42 -11.65 -1.82
CA VAL A 5 -17.35 -12.87 -1.02
C VAL A 5 -16.55 -13.92 -1.77
N VAL A 6 -15.58 -14.51 -1.07
CA VAL A 6 -14.78 -15.64 -1.52
C VAL A 6 -15.24 -16.88 -0.75
N ARG A 7 -15.79 -17.86 -1.46
CA ARG A 7 -16.30 -19.12 -0.88
C ARG A 7 -15.34 -20.30 -1.04
N GLU A 8 -14.39 -20.18 -1.96
CA GLU A 8 -13.32 -21.14 -2.22
C GLU A 8 -12.06 -20.38 -2.69
N PHE A 9 -10.88 -20.96 -2.48
CA PHE A 9 -9.63 -20.37 -2.99
C PHE A 9 -9.52 -20.60 -4.50
N GLY A 10 -9.01 -19.62 -5.24
CA GLY A 10 -8.87 -19.73 -6.69
C GLY A 10 -8.36 -18.47 -7.40
N GLY A 11 -8.54 -18.44 -8.72
CA GLY A 11 -8.24 -17.28 -9.55
C GLY A 11 -9.21 -16.12 -9.28
N PRO A 12 -9.09 -15.00 -10.01
CA PRO A 12 -9.97 -13.84 -9.80
C PRO A 12 -11.48 -14.16 -9.90
N GLU A 13 -11.86 -15.20 -10.64
CA GLU A 13 -13.24 -15.64 -10.84
C GLU A 13 -13.99 -16.04 -9.56
N VAL A 14 -13.28 -16.35 -8.46
CA VAL A 14 -13.91 -16.69 -7.17
C VAL A 14 -14.42 -15.47 -6.39
N LEU A 15 -14.07 -14.26 -6.81
CA LEU A 15 -14.56 -13.02 -6.21
C LEU A 15 -15.98 -12.76 -6.70
N LYS A 16 -16.99 -13.03 -5.85
CA LYS A 16 -18.41 -12.84 -6.19
C LYS A 16 -19.02 -11.72 -5.38
N VAL A 17 -19.74 -10.80 -6.03
CA VAL A 17 -20.53 -9.79 -5.32
C VAL A 17 -21.85 -10.42 -4.87
N GLU A 18 -22.09 -10.41 -3.56
CA GLU A 18 -23.28 -10.98 -2.93
C GLU A 18 -23.96 -9.95 -2.02
N GLU A 19 -25.25 -10.14 -1.75
CA GLU A 19 -25.95 -9.45 -0.66
C GLU A 19 -25.69 -10.18 0.65
N VAL A 20 -25.16 -9.47 1.64
CA VAL A 20 -24.88 -9.96 2.98
C VAL A 20 -25.53 -9.08 4.04
N ALA A 21 -25.72 -9.62 5.25
CA ALA A 21 -26.21 -8.83 6.37
C ALA A 21 -25.23 -7.70 6.72
N VAL A 22 -25.76 -6.53 7.11
CA VAL A 22 -24.93 -5.45 7.66
C VAL A 22 -24.43 -5.91 9.04
N PRO A 23 -23.11 -5.94 9.29
CA PRO A 23 -22.59 -6.30 10.60
C PRO A 23 -22.90 -5.23 11.65
N GLN A 24 -23.02 -5.63 12.91
CA GLN A 24 -23.20 -4.72 14.03
C GLN A 24 -21.89 -4.54 14.79
N ALA A 25 -21.53 -3.30 15.15
CA ALA A 25 -20.30 -3.04 15.89
C ALA A 25 -20.46 -3.47 17.37
N GLN A 26 -19.55 -4.30 17.86
CA GLN A 26 -19.54 -4.78 19.25
C GLN A 26 -18.21 -4.47 19.95
N GLY A 27 -18.25 -4.31 21.28
CA GLY A 27 -17.05 -4.05 22.09
C GLY A 27 -16.24 -2.87 21.55
N LYS A 28 -15.01 -3.11 21.10
CA LYS A 28 -14.08 -2.11 20.53
C LYS A 28 -14.17 -1.94 19.01
N GLN A 29 -15.14 -2.58 18.36
CA GLN A 29 -15.30 -2.51 16.90
C GLN A 29 -15.96 -1.19 16.48
N VAL A 30 -15.75 -0.83 15.21
CA VAL A 30 -16.46 0.25 14.52
C VAL A 30 -17.02 -0.30 13.21
N LEU A 31 -18.21 0.14 12.84
CA LEU A 31 -18.81 -0.09 11.53
C LEU A 31 -18.54 1.13 10.67
N ILE A 32 -18.05 0.91 9.45
CA ILE A 32 -17.73 1.98 8.51
C ILE A 32 -18.60 1.80 7.28
N LYS A 33 -19.32 2.85 6.90
CA LYS A 33 -19.93 2.97 5.59
C LYS A 33 -18.83 3.30 4.59
N VAL A 34 -18.36 2.26 3.91
CA VAL A 34 -17.24 2.32 2.98
C VAL A 34 -17.63 3.08 1.71
N SER A 35 -16.76 4.00 1.27
CA SER A 35 -16.85 4.68 -0.03
C SER A 35 -15.80 4.17 -1.02
N ALA A 36 -14.63 3.77 -0.52
CA ALA A 36 -13.58 3.18 -1.34
C ALA A 36 -12.79 2.11 -0.58
N VAL A 37 -12.31 1.10 -1.30
CA VAL A 37 -11.45 0.03 -0.80
C VAL A 37 -10.19 -0.05 -1.65
N GLY A 38 -9.02 0.01 -1.03
CA GLY A 38 -7.75 -0.21 -1.69
C GLY A 38 -7.52 -1.69 -1.99
N VAL A 39 -7.10 -2.00 -3.22
CA VAL A 39 -6.68 -3.35 -3.63
C VAL A 39 -5.18 -3.52 -3.41
N ASN A 40 -4.75 -4.65 -2.86
CA ASN A 40 -3.35 -4.97 -2.58
C ASN A 40 -2.90 -6.30 -3.19
N PRO A 41 -1.64 -6.44 -3.67
CA PRO A 41 -1.15 -7.71 -4.21
C PRO A 41 -1.28 -8.89 -3.23
N VAL A 42 -1.11 -8.64 -1.92
CA VAL A 42 -1.23 -9.67 -0.88
C VAL A 42 -2.61 -10.33 -0.87
N GLU A 43 -3.67 -9.57 -1.17
CA GLU A 43 -5.04 -10.10 -1.23
C GLU A 43 -5.20 -11.09 -2.38
N THR A 44 -4.46 -10.92 -3.49
CA THR A 44 -4.46 -11.88 -4.60
C THR A 44 -3.81 -13.20 -4.20
N TYR A 45 -2.76 -13.17 -3.37
CA TYR A 45 -2.06 -14.36 -2.89
C TYR A 45 -2.86 -15.11 -1.82
N ILE A 46 -3.60 -14.36 -0.99
CA ILE A 46 -4.54 -14.93 -0.01
C ILE A 46 -5.70 -15.58 -0.75
N ARG A 47 -6.32 -14.88 -1.71
CA ARG A 47 -7.43 -15.40 -2.53
C ARG A 47 -7.05 -16.67 -3.29
N SER A 48 -5.83 -16.74 -3.86
CA SER A 48 -5.35 -17.95 -4.54
C SER A 48 -5.00 -19.11 -3.60
N GLY A 49 -4.98 -18.88 -2.28
CA GLY A 49 -4.58 -19.89 -1.29
C GLY A 49 -3.07 -20.18 -1.25
N THR A 50 -2.24 -19.40 -1.96
CA THR A 50 -0.78 -19.58 -2.03
C THR A 50 -0.03 -18.79 -0.95
N HIS A 51 -0.72 -17.91 -0.23
CA HIS A 51 -0.17 -17.21 0.92
C HIS A 51 -0.20 -18.08 2.19
N ASN A 52 0.71 -17.82 3.14
CA ASN A 52 0.74 -18.52 4.44
C ASN A 52 -0.50 -18.24 5.32
N ILE A 53 -1.21 -17.15 5.04
CA ILE A 53 -2.45 -16.78 5.72
C ILE A 53 -3.60 -17.32 4.88
N LYS A 54 -4.43 -18.18 5.50
CA LYS A 54 -5.64 -18.75 4.90
C LYS A 54 -6.84 -18.41 5.79
N PRO A 55 -7.61 -17.36 5.47
CA PRO A 55 -8.81 -17.01 6.20
C PRO A 55 -9.84 -18.15 6.18
N PRO A 56 -10.68 -18.28 7.22
CA PRO A 56 -11.84 -19.15 7.16
C PRO A 56 -12.80 -18.65 6.06
N LEU A 57 -13.40 -19.60 5.33
CA LEU A 57 -14.36 -19.31 4.27
C LEU A 57 -15.79 -19.43 4.82
N PRO A 58 -16.75 -18.58 4.38
CA PRO A 58 -16.59 -17.50 3.40
C PRO A 58 -15.83 -16.28 3.96
N TRP A 59 -15.06 -15.61 3.11
CA TRP A 59 -14.22 -14.45 3.45
C TRP A 59 -14.51 -13.25 2.55
N THR A 60 -14.54 -12.04 3.11
CA THR A 60 -14.60 -10.76 2.37
C THR A 60 -13.21 -10.12 2.35
N PRO A 61 -12.56 -10.00 1.17
CA PRO A 61 -11.27 -9.30 1.04
C PRO A 61 -11.37 -7.79 1.24
N GLY A 62 -10.21 -7.15 1.44
CA GLY A 62 -10.07 -5.70 1.60
C GLY A 62 -9.67 -5.32 3.02
N CYS A 63 -8.49 -4.71 3.16
CA CYS A 63 -7.97 -4.26 4.46
C CYS A 63 -7.75 -2.75 4.57
N ASP A 64 -7.80 -2.03 3.45
CA ASP A 64 -7.61 -0.58 3.37
C ASP A 64 -8.93 0.05 2.91
N VAL A 65 -9.77 0.54 3.81
CA VAL A 65 -11.05 1.16 3.50
C VAL A 65 -11.02 2.64 3.85
N ALA A 66 -11.69 3.45 3.03
CA ALA A 66 -11.99 4.84 3.32
C ALA A 66 -13.51 5.02 3.34
N GLY A 67 -14.02 5.69 4.36
CA GLY A 67 -15.45 5.89 4.52
C GLY A 67 -15.81 6.69 5.75
N VAL A 68 -17.06 6.56 6.18
CA VAL A 68 -17.61 7.27 7.33
C VAL A 68 -18.00 6.28 8.42
N VAL A 69 -17.67 6.55 9.68
CA VAL A 69 -18.11 5.72 10.81
C VAL A 69 -19.65 5.75 10.89
N GLU A 70 -20.27 4.59 10.73
CA GLU A 70 -21.74 4.42 10.74
C GLU A 70 -22.25 3.91 12.11
N ASP A 71 -21.47 3.08 12.79
CA ASP A 71 -21.79 2.56 14.13
C ASP A 71 -20.53 2.33 14.96
N VAL A 72 -20.65 2.39 16.29
CA VAL A 72 -19.52 2.22 17.22
C VAL A 72 -19.91 1.27 18.36
N GLY A 73 -19.05 0.29 18.61
CA GLY A 73 -19.19 -0.58 19.77
C GLY A 73 -19.01 0.21 21.07
N LYS A 74 -19.62 -0.27 22.16
CA LYS A 74 -19.69 0.43 23.45
C LYS A 74 -18.32 0.77 24.06
N GLU A 75 -17.27 0.04 23.71
CA GLU A 75 -15.90 0.24 24.22
C GLU A 75 -15.01 1.02 23.25
N ALA A 76 -15.50 1.37 22.04
CA ALA A 76 -14.77 2.11 21.02
C ALA A 76 -14.76 3.63 21.29
N THR A 77 -14.38 4.03 22.50
CA THR A 77 -14.56 5.39 23.04
C THR A 77 -13.81 6.51 22.30
N LYS A 78 -12.88 6.16 21.40
CA LYS A 78 -12.13 7.12 20.57
C LYS A 78 -12.83 7.47 19.26
N PHE A 79 -13.96 6.85 18.95
CA PHE A 79 -14.68 7.04 17.69
C PHE A 79 -16.09 7.60 17.93
N GLN A 80 -16.54 8.41 16.98
CA GLN A 80 -17.89 8.95 16.93
C GLN A 80 -18.50 8.65 15.55
N GLN A 81 -19.81 8.47 15.50
CA GLN A 81 -20.53 8.39 14.22
C GLN A 81 -20.26 9.64 13.38
N VAL A 82 -20.20 9.47 12.05
CA VAL A 82 -20.00 10.53 11.05
C VAL A 82 -18.55 11.04 10.92
N ALA A 83 -17.55 10.36 11.50
CA ALA A 83 -16.14 10.71 11.30
C ALA A 83 -15.56 10.06 10.02
N PRO A 84 -14.75 10.78 9.20
CA PRO A 84 -13.99 10.18 8.12
C PRO A 84 -12.92 9.24 8.68
N PHE A 85 -12.78 8.06 8.08
CA PHE A 85 -11.89 7.01 8.56
C PHE A 85 -11.14 6.33 7.41
N LEU A 86 -9.85 6.05 7.62
CA LEU A 86 -8.97 5.36 6.67
C LEU A 86 -8.24 4.22 7.41
N THR A 87 -8.35 2.98 6.94
CA THR A 87 -7.56 1.86 7.50
C THR A 87 -6.24 1.65 6.77
N SER A 88 -5.23 1.19 7.54
CA SER A 88 -4.00 0.54 7.07
C SER A 88 -3.16 1.35 6.06
N LEU A 89 -2.30 2.22 6.60
CA LEU A 89 -1.02 2.55 5.97
C LEU A 89 0.07 1.88 6.82
N LYS A 90 0.61 0.77 6.31
CA LYS A 90 1.69 0.04 6.96
C LYS A 90 3.01 0.81 6.81
N THR A 91 3.72 0.96 7.92
CA THR A 91 5.11 1.41 8.09
C THR A 91 5.75 2.18 6.94
N MET A 92 5.88 3.49 7.14
CA MET A 92 6.91 4.33 6.50
C MET A 92 7.62 5.35 7.43
N PRO A 93 7.16 5.71 8.64
CA PRO A 93 7.76 6.85 9.33
C PRO A 93 9.03 6.58 10.18
N ILE A 94 9.65 5.41 10.10
CA ILE A 94 10.83 5.10 10.96
C ILE A 94 12.19 5.46 10.31
N PHE A 95 12.26 5.96 9.06
CA PHE A 95 13.56 6.09 8.36
C PHE A 95 14.26 7.46 8.38
N PHE A 96 13.69 8.51 8.95
CA PHE A 96 14.18 9.87 8.71
C PHE A 96 15.02 10.49 9.83
N ARG A 97 15.99 9.74 10.39
CA ARG A 97 16.95 10.32 11.35
C ARG A 97 18.42 10.36 10.91
N LYS A 98 18.84 9.64 9.86
CA LYS A 98 20.26 9.63 9.43
C LYS A 98 20.54 9.49 7.92
N CYS A 99 19.52 9.44 7.07
CA CYS A 99 19.72 9.34 5.62
C CYS A 99 19.44 10.69 4.96
N HIS A 100 20.34 11.14 4.07
CA HIS A 100 20.15 12.33 3.22
C HIS A 100 19.66 11.97 1.81
N ILE A 101 19.81 10.70 1.40
CA ILE A 101 19.43 10.19 0.08
C ILE A 101 18.59 8.91 0.25
N LEU A 102 17.47 8.81 -0.47
CA LEU A 102 16.60 7.62 -0.51
C LEU A 102 16.46 7.10 -1.95
N ASN A 103 16.76 5.83 -2.18
CA ASN A 103 16.53 5.14 -3.46
C ASN A 103 15.29 4.25 -3.36
N LEU A 104 14.35 4.37 -4.29
CA LEU A 104 13.10 3.59 -4.30
C LEU A 104 12.94 2.80 -5.59
N ILE A 105 12.76 1.50 -5.48
CA ILE A 105 12.39 0.64 -6.61
C ILE A 105 10.87 0.55 -6.70
N PHE A 106 10.33 0.55 -7.93
CA PHE A 106 8.88 0.55 -8.19
C PHE A 106 8.18 1.76 -7.57
N ALA A 107 8.86 2.91 -7.64
CA ALA A 107 8.44 4.16 -7.00
C ALA A 107 7.08 4.67 -7.51
N ALA A 108 6.64 4.25 -8.70
CA ALA A 108 5.34 4.63 -9.27
C ALA A 108 4.13 3.92 -8.62
N LEU A 109 4.35 2.90 -7.79
CA LEU A 109 3.29 2.18 -7.07
C LEU A 109 2.93 2.89 -5.76
N GLN A 110 1.77 2.57 -5.17
CA GLN A 110 1.26 3.19 -3.94
C GLN A 110 2.33 3.42 -2.85
N VAL A 111 3.01 2.36 -2.40
CA VAL A 111 4.04 2.46 -1.35
C VAL A 111 5.21 3.32 -1.81
N GLY A 112 5.60 3.19 -3.08
CA GLY A 112 6.66 3.98 -3.68
C GLY A 112 6.35 5.48 -3.70
N LEU A 113 5.14 5.88 -4.10
CA LEU A 113 4.75 7.29 -4.17
C LEU A 113 4.61 7.90 -2.77
N ALA A 114 4.03 7.17 -1.82
CA ALA A 114 4.00 7.60 -0.42
C ALA A 114 5.43 7.81 0.12
N ALA A 115 6.36 6.92 -0.23
CA ALA A 115 7.76 7.02 0.16
C ALA A 115 8.46 8.25 -0.42
N VAL A 116 8.23 8.54 -1.70
CA VAL A 116 8.79 9.72 -2.36
C VAL A 116 8.31 11.00 -1.67
N GLN A 117 7.00 11.11 -1.42
CA GLN A 117 6.39 12.28 -0.82
C GLN A 117 6.89 12.50 0.62
N LEU A 118 6.91 11.45 1.45
CA LEU A 118 7.40 11.52 2.82
C LEU A 118 8.89 11.89 2.88
N ALA A 119 9.73 11.26 2.06
CA ALA A 119 11.16 11.53 2.06
C ALA A 119 11.48 12.95 1.59
N LYS A 120 10.77 13.46 0.56
CA LYS A 120 10.87 14.86 0.14
C LYS A 120 10.43 15.82 1.25
N ALA A 121 9.34 15.51 1.95
CA ALA A 121 8.87 16.35 3.07
C ALA A 121 9.89 16.44 4.21
N HIS A 122 10.75 15.43 4.37
CA HIS A 122 11.87 15.42 5.31
C HIS A 122 13.17 16.02 4.73
N GLY A 123 13.11 16.67 3.57
CA GLY A 123 14.27 17.34 2.96
C GLY A 123 15.30 16.40 2.34
N MET A 124 14.94 15.14 2.08
CA MET A 124 15.87 14.19 1.46
C MET A 124 15.94 14.36 -0.06
N VAL A 125 17.08 14.01 -0.63
CA VAL A 125 17.22 13.79 -2.07
C VAL A 125 16.65 12.40 -2.39
N VAL A 126 15.54 12.38 -3.12
CA VAL A 126 14.86 11.13 -3.47
C VAL A 126 15.22 10.72 -4.90
N MET A 127 15.62 9.47 -5.08
CA MET A 127 15.74 8.83 -6.40
C MET A 127 14.72 7.70 -6.49
N GLY A 128 14.10 7.53 -7.65
CA GLY A 128 13.09 6.48 -7.86
C GLY A 128 13.27 5.72 -9.16
N THR A 129 12.66 4.54 -9.26
CA THR A 129 12.56 3.81 -10.54
C THR A 129 11.12 3.59 -10.97
N ALA A 130 10.88 3.62 -12.27
CA ALA A 130 9.63 3.22 -12.89
C ALA A 130 9.92 2.47 -14.19
N GLY A 131 8.93 1.72 -14.71
CA GLY A 131 9.11 0.85 -15.88
C GLY A 131 8.54 1.43 -17.18
N SER A 132 7.96 2.63 -17.13
CA SER A 132 7.42 3.34 -18.29
C SER A 132 7.68 4.84 -18.15
N SER A 133 7.65 5.56 -19.27
CA SER A 133 7.77 7.03 -19.34
C SER A 133 6.81 7.73 -18.38
N GLU A 134 5.54 7.34 -18.42
CA GLU A 134 4.48 7.94 -17.61
C GLU A 134 4.72 7.68 -16.11
N GLY A 135 5.15 6.46 -15.77
CA GLY A 135 5.53 6.11 -14.41
C GLY A 135 6.73 6.93 -13.93
N MET A 136 7.70 7.21 -14.81
CA MET A 136 8.86 8.02 -14.45
C MET A 136 8.47 9.48 -14.20
N GLU A 137 7.62 10.05 -15.06
CA GLU A 137 7.08 11.40 -14.88
C GLU A 137 6.27 11.50 -13.59
N LEU A 138 5.46 10.50 -13.28
CA LEU A 138 4.68 10.44 -12.05
C LEU A 138 5.59 10.47 -10.82
N VAL A 139 6.65 9.67 -10.79
CA VAL A 139 7.62 9.63 -9.69
C VAL A 139 8.32 10.98 -9.52
N LYS A 140 8.71 11.62 -10.63
CA LYS A 140 9.33 12.96 -10.63
C LYS A 140 8.36 14.02 -10.10
N LYS A 141 7.11 14.02 -10.59
CA LYS A 141 6.04 14.94 -10.14
C LYS A 141 5.78 14.83 -8.63
N ASN A 142 5.93 13.63 -8.06
CA ASN A 142 5.71 13.38 -6.64
C ASN A 142 6.91 13.71 -5.75
N GLY A 143 8.07 14.04 -6.31
CA GLY A 143 9.18 14.60 -5.53
C GLY A 143 10.56 13.98 -5.73
N ALA A 144 10.69 12.98 -6.62
CA ALA A 144 12.01 12.43 -6.92
C ALA A 144 12.87 13.45 -7.68
N ALA A 145 14.09 13.66 -7.21
CA ALA A 145 15.11 14.46 -7.88
C ALA A 145 15.63 13.76 -9.14
N HIS A 146 15.79 12.43 -9.07
CA HIS A 146 16.23 11.60 -10.18
C HIS A 146 15.32 10.38 -10.36
N VAL A 147 15.04 10.02 -11.61
CA VAL A 147 14.22 8.85 -11.92
C VAL A 147 14.88 8.00 -13.00
N PHE A 148 14.92 6.69 -12.79
CA PHE A 148 15.56 5.73 -13.68
C PHE A 148 14.55 4.72 -14.21
N ASN A 149 14.76 4.26 -15.44
CA ASN A 149 13.94 3.21 -16.02
C ASN A 149 14.48 1.84 -15.62
N HIS A 150 13.75 1.07 -14.81
CA HIS A 150 14.21 -0.25 -14.36
C HIS A 150 14.09 -1.37 -15.42
N ARG A 151 13.70 -1.01 -16.65
CA ARG A 151 13.71 -1.92 -17.82
C ARG A 151 14.88 -1.68 -18.76
N GLU A 152 15.64 -0.61 -18.57
CA GLU A 152 16.83 -0.34 -19.37
C GLU A 152 17.98 -1.22 -18.91
N ASP A 153 18.71 -1.79 -19.87
CA ASP A 153 19.92 -2.53 -19.56
C ASP A 153 20.95 -1.63 -18.87
N GLY A 154 21.63 -2.15 -17.84
CA GLY A 154 22.62 -1.40 -17.06
C GLY A 154 22.04 -0.31 -16.15
N TYR A 155 20.72 -0.24 -15.94
CA TYR A 155 20.17 0.76 -15.00
C TYR A 155 20.69 0.57 -13.56
N MET A 156 21.01 -0.67 -13.16
CA MET A 156 21.57 -1.00 -11.85
C MET A 156 22.99 -0.45 -11.66
N ASP A 157 23.74 -0.16 -12.73
CA ASP A 157 25.04 0.52 -12.62
C ASP A 157 24.89 1.96 -12.11
N LYS A 158 23.65 2.49 -12.15
CA LYS A 158 23.31 3.86 -11.80
C LYS A 158 22.70 3.98 -10.40
N ILE A 159 22.25 2.89 -9.76
CA ILE A 159 21.51 2.93 -8.48
C ILE A 159 21.73 1.69 -7.58
N MET A 160 21.47 1.85 -6.27
CA MET A 160 21.53 0.76 -5.29
C MET A 160 20.13 0.19 -4.98
N VAL A 161 20.02 -1.15 -4.88
CA VAL A 161 18.74 -1.86 -4.69
C VAL A 161 18.24 -1.83 -3.24
N VAL A 162 16.96 -1.51 -3.04
CA VAL A 162 16.33 -1.36 -1.70
C VAL A 162 15.20 -2.38 -1.43
N GLY A 163 14.78 -3.18 -2.43
CA GLY A 163 13.76 -4.23 -2.23
C GLY A 163 13.77 -5.30 -3.31
N SER A 164 13.27 -6.50 -2.99
CA SER A 164 13.21 -7.65 -3.90
C SER A 164 11.89 -8.40 -3.78
N ARG A 165 11.39 -8.92 -4.91
CA ARG A 165 10.26 -9.87 -4.97
C ARG A 165 10.71 -11.32 -5.18
N GLY A 166 12.02 -11.58 -5.11
CA GLY A 166 12.63 -12.89 -5.33
C GLY A 166 13.95 -13.05 -4.57
N ARG A 167 14.64 -14.15 -4.81
CA ARG A 167 15.98 -14.37 -4.26
C ARG A 167 17.00 -13.50 -5.01
N ILE A 168 17.99 -13.00 -4.29
CA ILE A 168 19.12 -12.24 -4.83
C ILE A 168 20.40 -12.75 -4.19
N GLU A 169 21.46 -12.83 -4.97
CA GLU A 169 22.81 -13.11 -4.50
C GLU A 169 23.48 -11.79 -4.10
N ILE A 170 24.20 -11.78 -2.98
CA ILE A 170 24.85 -10.58 -2.43
C ILE A 170 26.34 -10.87 -2.19
N ASP A 171 27.20 -9.88 -2.45
CA ASP A 171 28.60 -9.90 -2.02
C ASP A 171 28.76 -9.07 -0.73
N PRO A 172 28.97 -9.70 0.44
CA PRO A 172 29.11 -8.98 1.70
C PRO A 172 30.32 -8.04 1.77
N ARG A 173 31.36 -8.24 0.95
CA ARG A 173 32.52 -7.33 0.93
C ARG A 173 32.14 -5.93 0.47
N LEU A 174 31.13 -5.80 -0.38
CA LEU A 174 30.63 -4.50 -0.84
C LEU A 174 30.04 -3.68 0.31
N PHE A 175 29.40 -4.34 1.29
CA PHE A 175 28.87 -3.66 2.48
C PHE A 175 29.97 -3.14 3.39
N MET A 176 31.07 -3.89 3.51
CA MET A 176 32.22 -3.50 4.32
C MET A 176 32.92 -2.28 3.71
N THR A 177 33.24 -2.32 2.41
CA THR A 177 33.95 -1.23 1.73
C THR A 177 33.14 0.07 1.72
N LYS A 178 31.81 -0.04 1.66
CA LYS A 178 30.91 1.12 1.61
C LYS A 178 30.34 1.50 2.98
N GLU A 179 30.69 0.78 4.03
CA GLU A 179 30.14 0.89 5.37
C GLU A 179 28.60 0.97 5.39
N CYS A 180 27.94 0.18 4.55
CA CYS A 180 26.49 0.25 4.38
C CYS A 180 25.75 -0.94 5.00
N TRP A 181 24.47 -0.72 5.31
CA TRP A 181 23.64 -1.67 6.07
C TRP A 181 22.45 -2.14 5.24
N VAL A 182 22.05 -3.40 5.46
CA VAL A 182 20.79 -3.96 4.96
C VAL A 182 19.88 -4.21 6.15
N ILE A 183 18.71 -3.56 6.17
CA ILE A 183 17.74 -3.65 7.26
C ILE A 183 16.43 -4.18 6.69
N GLY A 184 15.98 -5.33 7.19
CA GLY A 184 14.65 -5.86 6.90
C GLY A 184 13.59 -5.10 7.70
N VAL A 185 12.48 -4.75 7.04
CA VAL A 185 11.36 -4.05 7.69
C VAL A 185 10.15 -4.99 7.74
N GLY A 186 9.59 -5.14 8.93
CA GLY A 186 8.44 -6.00 9.22
C GLY A 186 7.16 -5.20 9.53
N ARG A 187 6.21 -5.84 10.21
CA ARG A 187 4.98 -5.16 10.67
C ARG A 187 5.27 -4.27 11.89
N ASP A 188 4.55 -3.15 11.97
CA ASP A 188 4.51 -2.27 13.14
C ASP A 188 4.09 -3.02 14.42
N THR A 189 4.70 -2.65 15.53
CA THR A 189 4.13 -2.86 16.87
C THR A 189 2.97 -1.89 17.13
N GLU A 190 2.12 -2.17 18.13
CA GLU A 190 0.98 -1.30 18.47
C GLU A 190 1.42 0.14 18.82
N LYS A 191 2.59 0.30 19.44
CA LYS A 191 3.16 1.62 19.76
C LYS A 191 3.57 2.38 18.49
N GLU A 192 4.29 1.73 17.58
CA GLU A 192 4.76 2.32 16.31
C GLU A 192 3.59 2.71 15.41
N LEU A 193 2.48 1.97 15.48
CA LEU A 193 1.26 2.28 14.75
C LEU A 193 0.68 3.66 15.14
N GLY A 194 0.67 4.00 16.43
CA GLY A 194 0.14 5.29 16.90
C GLY A 194 0.96 6.49 16.42
N GLU A 195 2.29 6.36 16.43
CA GLU A 195 3.21 7.36 15.90
C GLU A 195 3.05 7.49 14.38
N THR A 196 2.90 6.35 13.68
CA THR A 196 2.70 6.30 12.24
C THR A 196 1.42 7.00 11.81
N VAL A 197 0.29 6.69 12.45
CA VAL A 197 -0.99 7.33 12.16
C VAL A 197 -0.92 8.85 12.36
N SER A 198 -0.25 9.30 13.43
CA SER A 198 -0.09 10.73 13.71
C SER A 198 0.71 11.46 12.63
N ALA A 199 1.82 10.85 12.19
CA ALA A 199 2.66 11.40 11.12
C ALA A 199 1.92 11.47 9.78
N LEU A 200 1.16 10.43 9.44
CA LEU A 200 0.36 10.39 8.21
C LEU A 200 -0.74 11.45 8.21
N TYR A 201 -1.45 11.61 9.34
CA TYR A 201 -2.47 12.64 9.48
C TYR A 201 -1.90 14.05 9.35
N ALA A 202 -0.74 14.32 9.97
CA ALA A 202 -0.02 15.57 9.77
C ALA A 202 0.36 15.76 8.28
N GLY A 203 0.81 14.70 7.61
CA GLY A 203 1.13 14.72 6.19
C GLY A 203 -0.06 15.07 5.30
N PHE A 204 -1.22 14.45 5.54
CA PHE A 204 -2.46 14.73 4.81
C PHE A 204 -2.95 16.16 5.06
N THR A 205 -2.99 16.61 6.32
CA THR A 205 -3.48 17.95 6.68
C THR A 205 -2.60 19.07 6.15
N GLN A 206 -1.28 18.86 6.09
CA GLN A 206 -0.34 19.82 5.52
C GLN A 206 -0.24 19.73 3.98
N GLY A 207 -0.92 18.75 3.36
CA GLY A 207 -0.83 18.49 1.93
C GLY A 207 0.54 18.00 1.47
N THR A 208 1.40 17.53 2.39
CA THR A 208 2.71 16.94 2.06
C THR A 208 2.57 15.46 1.66
N LEU A 209 1.46 14.83 2.03
CA LEU A 209 1.06 13.49 1.60
C LEU A 209 -0.26 13.57 0.82
N ASN A 210 -0.24 13.19 -0.46
CA ASN A 210 -1.39 13.17 -1.35
C ASN A 210 -1.43 11.82 -2.07
N PRO A 211 -2.26 10.86 -1.59
CA PRO A 211 -2.38 9.55 -2.23
C PRO A 211 -2.79 9.69 -3.69
N VAL A 212 -2.07 9.00 -4.57
CA VAL A 212 -2.38 8.96 -5.99
C VAL A 212 -3.21 7.72 -6.28
N VAL A 213 -4.48 7.91 -6.64
CA VAL A 213 -5.32 6.85 -7.24
C VAL A 213 -4.96 6.77 -8.72
N GLY A 214 -4.50 5.61 -9.16
CA GLY A 214 -4.14 5.42 -10.57
C GLY A 214 -5.17 4.64 -11.36
N ARG A 215 -5.94 3.76 -10.72
CA ARG A 215 -7.09 3.09 -11.33
C ARG A 215 -8.21 2.92 -10.33
N GLU A 216 -9.42 3.05 -10.84
CA GLU A 216 -10.65 2.89 -10.10
C GLU A 216 -11.52 1.87 -10.81
N TYR A 217 -12.12 0.98 -10.03
CA TYR A 217 -13.02 -0.07 -10.49
C TYR A 217 -14.28 -0.03 -9.63
N SER A 218 -15.41 -0.44 -10.19
CA SER A 218 -16.62 -0.72 -9.40
C SER A 218 -16.44 -1.99 -8.56
N LEU A 219 -17.30 -2.20 -7.56
CA LEU A 219 -17.29 -3.41 -6.72
C LEU A 219 -17.44 -4.70 -7.56
N GLU A 220 -18.22 -4.64 -8.64
CA GLU A 220 -18.45 -5.73 -9.60
C GLU A 220 -17.19 -6.12 -10.36
N GLN A 221 -16.28 -5.16 -10.53
CA GLN A 221 -15.02 -5.33 -11.25
C GLN A 221 -13.86 -5.76 -10.34
N ALA A 222 -14.16 -6.26 -9.14
CA ALA A 222 -13.15 -6.80 -8.23
C ALA A 222 -12.26 -7.91 -8.87
N PRO A 223 -12.80 -8.86 -9.68
CA PRO A 223 -11.98 -9.81 -10.42
C PRO A 223 -10.97 -9.13 -11.35
N GLU A 224 -11.41 -8.15 -12.13
CA GLU A 224 -10.58 -7.39 -13.06
C GLU A 224 -9.51 -6.60 -12.31
N ALA A 225 -9.85 -5.93 -11.21
CA ALA A 225 -8.90 -5.21 -10.38
C ALA A 225 -7.79 -6.13 -9.83
N HIS A 226 -8.15 -7.33 -9.39
CA HIS A 226 -7.20 -8.35 -8.93
C HIS A 226 -6.32 -8.93 -10.04
N LYS A 227 -6.84 -9.03 -11.26
CA LYS A 227 -6.05 -9.44 -12.43
C LYS A 227 -5.05 -8.35 -12.79
N ASP A 228 -5.54 -7.12 -12.92
CA ASP A 228 -4.77 -5.98 -13.38
C ASP A 228 -3.65 -5.60 -12.42
N ILE A 229 -3.84 -5.71 -11.10
CA ILE A 229 -2.79 -5.39 -10.12
C ILE A 229 -1.57 -6.34 -10.22
N ILE A 230 -1.74 -7.52 -10.80
CA ILE A 230 -0.67 -8.51 -11.00
C ILE A 230 -0.11 -8.47 -12.42
N GLU A 231 -0.98 -8.39 -13.42
CA GLU A 231 -0.59 -8.54 -14.82
C GLU A 231 -0.19 -7.21 -15.48
N THR A 232 -0.64 -6.08 -14.95
CA THR A 232 -0.35 -4.76 -15.54
C THR A 232 1.12 -4.38 -15.34
N LYS A 233 1.83 -4.29 -16.46
CA LYS A 233 3.23 -3.86 -16.51
C LYS A 233 3.43 -2.36 -16.26
N SER A 234 2.43 -1.50 -16.44
CA SER A 234 2.50 -0.04 -16.27
C SER A 234 1.65 0.49 -15.11
N ALA A 235 1.51 -0.30 -14.03
CA ALA A 235 0.72 0.12 -12.88
C ALA A 235 1.28 1.41 -12.27
N MET A 236 0.39 2.37 -12.02
CA MET A 236 0.69 3.68 -11.45
C MET A 236 -0.27 3.90 -10.28
N GLY A 237 0.19 4.46 -9.18
CA GLY A 237 -0.66 4.78 -8.02
C GLY A 237 -1.29 3.56 -7.34
N LYS A 238 -2.37 3.82 -6.61
CA LYS A 238 -3.21 2.82 -5.95
C LYS A 238 -4.35 2.39 -6.87
N VAL A 239 -4.64 1.09 -6.87
CA VAL A 239 -5.88 0.53 -7.40
C VAL A 239 -6.92 0.56 -6.29
N VAL A 240 -8.09 1.13 -6.57
CA VAL A 240 -9.21 1.21 -5.62
C VAL A 240 -10.49 0.64 -6.24
N LEU A 241 -11.33 0.07 -5.39
CA LEU A 241 -12.73 -0.23 -5.67
C LEU A 241 -13.59 0.89 -5.07
N THR A 242 -14.56 1.42 -5.81
CA THR A 242 -15.56 2.36 -5.29
C THR A 242 -16.92 1.68 -5.09
N VAL A 243 -17.62 2.10 -4.03
CA VAL A 243 -18.82 1.44 -3.48
C VAL A 243 -19.96 2.44 -3.25
#